data_AF-A0A8S2TXQ0-F1
#
_entry.id   AF-A0A8S2TXQ0-F1
#
_cell.length_a   1.000
_cell.length_b   1.000
_cell.length_c   1.000
_cell.angle_alpha   90.00
_cell.angle_beta   90.00
_cell.angle_gamma   90.00
#
_symmetry.space_group_name_H-M   'P 1'
#
loop_
_entity.id
_entity.type
_entity.pdbx_description
1 polymer ?
#
loop_
_entity_poly.entity_id
_entity_poly.type
_entity_poly.pdbx_seq_one_letter_code
_entity_poly.pdbx_strand_id
1 'polypeptide(L)'
;LEKSRAIRQAKDERTFHIFYQLLRGANTKMITDYLLEDFSRYHYLTHGNVVIPGIDDSEEFQQTVKAMQIMGMSLDDLNSLFRTISSVLQMGNMQFKQERNSDQATLPDNTVAQKVCHLFGINVTDFVRSFLKPKLKVGRDFVTKAQSQAQVEYAVEAISKAVYERMFKWIVQRINKSLDRSKRQGASFIGILDIAGFEIFTLNSFEQLCINYTNEKLQQLFNHTMFVLEQEEYRRENIDWEFVDFGLDLQPTIDLIEKQMGILSLLDEECWFPKATDRTYVDKLINSHAQHPKFGKPNFKSTSDFSIIHYAGKVEYAADQWLMKNMDPLNDNVVALLQTANDPFTRDLWKDVIVWGKSPIVVLKQVALYPDYTEIVGLSAADPNDATSNLKANIKKGMFRTVGQLYKDQLTKLMSTLKNTNPNFVRCILPNQQKKAGLINSPLVLEQLRCNGVLEGIRICRNGFPNRILFQEFRQRYEILCPNVIPKGFMDGKAASQKMIKELELDENLYRIGLTKIFFRSGVLGHLE
;
A
#
# COMPACT_ATOMS: atom_id res chain seq x y z
N LEU A 1 -2.22 4.47 -1.84
CA LEU A 1 -2.25 5.75 -2.60
C LEU A 1 -1.87 6.86 -1.65
N GLU A 2 -0.81 7.63 -1.94
CA GLU A 2 -0.43 8.79 -1.14
C GLU A 2 -1.34 10.00 -1.47
N LYS A 3 -2.55 9.99 -0.93
CA LYS A 3 -3.59 10.97 -1.26
C LYS A 3 -3.25 12.41 -0.84
N SER A 4 -2.39 12.59 0.17
CA SER A 4 -1.89 13.91 0.59
C SER A 4 -1.22 14.66 -0.56
N ARG A 5 -0.51 13.94 -1.44
CA ARG A 5 0.19 14.52 -2.60
C ARG A 5 -0.76 15.16 -3.63
N ALA A 6 -2.04 14.79 -3.63
CA ALA A 6 -3.05 15.40 -4.50
C ALA A 6 -3.35 16.86 -4.15
N ILE A 7 -3.13 17.26 -2.90
CA ILE A 7 -3.47 18.61 -2.41
C ILE A 7 -2.23 19.44 -2.04
N ARG A 8 -1.15 18.81 -1.59
CA ARG A 8 0.09 19.49 -1.15
C ARG A 8 1.30 18.64 -1.53
N GLN A 9 2.36 19.27 -2.03
CA GLN A 9 3.58 18.58 -2.46
C GLN A 9 4.79 19.06 -1.66
N ALA A 10 5.76 18.17 -1.39
CA ALA A 10 7.02 18.58 -0.78
C ALA A 10 7.82 19.46 -1.76
N LYS A 11 8.89 20.11 -1.26
CA LYS A 11 9.73 20.98 -2.07
C LYS A 11 10.33 20.18 -3.24
N ASP A 12 10.22 20.73 -4.45
CA ASP A 12 10.69 20.13 -5.70
C ASP A 12 9.96 18.83 -6.11
N GLU A 13 8.84 18.50 -5.47
CA GLU A 13 7.98 17.38 -5.86
C GLU A 13 6.81 17.81 -6.74
N ARG A 14 6.47 16.93 -7.68
CA ARG A 14 5.30 17.06 -8.54
C ARG A 14 4.11 16.31 -7.94
N THR A 15 2.89 16.78 -8.17
CA THR A 15 1.69 15.97 -7.89
C THR A 15 1.51 14.85 -8.92
N PHE A 16 0.41 14.10 -8.84
CA PHE A 16 0.12 13.01 -9.77
C PHE A 16 0.18 13.47 -11.24
N HIS A 17 0.81 12.67 -12.10
CA HIS A 17 1.13 13.07 -13.48
C HIS A 17 -0.09 13.50 -14.28
N ILE A 18 -1.22 12.82 -14.06
CA ILE A 18 -2.47 13.06 -14.79
C ILE A 18 -2.97 14.50 -14.70
N PHE A 19 -2.69 15.22 -13.61
CA PHE A 19 -3.07 16.63 -13.48
C PHE A 19 -2.41 17.50 -14.55
N TYR A 20 -1.12 17.29 -14.82
CA TYR A 20 -0.39 18.09 -15.81
C TYR A 20 -0.62 17.57 -17.23
N GLN A 21 -0.73 16.25 -17.39
CA GLN A 21 -1.08 15.61 -18.65
C GLN A 21 -2.44 16.16 -19.15
N LEU A 22 -3.44 16.26 -18.28
CA LEU A 22 -4.73 16.84 -18.64
C LEU A 22 -4.60 18.33 -19.00
N LEU A 23 -3.88 19.12 -18.21
CA LEU A 23 -3.73 20.57 -18.46
C LEU A 23 -2.94 20.89 -19.74
N ARG A 24 -1.95 20.06 -20.12
CA ARG A 24 -1.19 20.24 -21.37
C ARG A 24 -1.82 19.58 -22.58
N GLY A 25 -2.39 18.40 -22.41
CA GLY A 25 -2.88 17.55 -23.50
C GLY A 25 -4.36 17.78 -23.85
N ALA A 26 -5.12 18.54 -23.05
CA ALA A 26 -6.52 18.84 -23.34
C ALA A 26 -6.67 19.75 -24.58
N ASN A 27 -7.61 19.40 -25.45
CA ASN A 27 -8.00 20.25 -26.57
C ASN A 27 -8.93 21.40 -26.13
N THR A 28 -9.18 22.37 -27.00
CA THR A 28 -10.02 23.56 -26.71
C THR A 28 -11.43 23.22 -26.22
N LYS A 29 -12.01 22.11 -26.72
CA LYS A 29 -13.31 21.63 -26.28
C LYS A 29 -13.23 21.11 -24.84
N MET A 30 -12.26 20.25 -24.53
CA MET A 30 -12.03 19.71 -23.18
C MET A 30 -11.73 20.81 -22.16
N ILE A 31 -10.97 21.85 -22.54
CA ILE A 31 -10.71 23.01 -21.68
C ILE A 31 -12.01 23.70 -21.29
N THR A 32 -12.94 23.85 -22.23
CA THR A 32 -14.25 24.48 -22.00
C THR A 32 -15.16 23.56 -21.20
N ASP A 33 -15.28 22.29 -21.60
CA ASP A 33 -16.19 21.31 -21.01
C ASP A 33 -15.82 20.97 -19.56
N TYR A 34 -14.52 20.96 -19.22
CA TYR A 34 -14.04 20.68 -17.87
C TYR A 34 -13.61 21.93 -17.10
N LEU A 35 -13.80 23.13 -17.65
CA LEU A 35 -13.48 24.40 -17.00
C LEU A 35 -12.01 24.45 -16.54
N LEU A 36 -11.08 24.03 -17.42
CA LEU A 36 -9.65 24.00 -17.14
C LEU A 36 -9.06 25.41 -17.18
N GLU A 37 -8.08 25.65 -16.31
CA GLU A 37 -7.36 26.92 -16.17
C GLU A 37 -5.85 26.72 -16.30
N ASP A 38 -5.09 27.81 -16.34
CA ASP A 38 -3.63 27.74 -16.36
C ASP A 38 -3.06 27.15 -15.05
N PHE A 39 -1.89 26.50 -15.15
CA PHE A 39 -1.18 25.90 -14.01
C PHE A 39 -1.05 26.84 -12.80
N SER A 40 -0.80 28.13 -13.04
CA SER A 40 -0.62 29.13 -11.99
C SER A 40 -1.88 29.41 -11.17
N ARG A 41 -3.06 29.00 -11.66
CA ARG A 41 -4.35 29.29 -11.04
C ARG A 41 -4.84 28.19 -10.10
N TYR A 42 -4.14 27.07 -9.99
CA TYR A 42 -4.54 25.96 -9.13
C TYR A 42 -3.74 25.93 -7.83
N HIS A 43 -4.42 26.15 -6.69
CA HIS A 43 -3.77 26.15 -5.38
C HIS A 43 -3.14 24.80 -5.01
N TYR A 44 -3.76 23.69 -5.42
CA TYR A 44 -3.23 22.34 -5.18
C TYR A 44 -1.99 21.99 -6.02
N LEU A 45 -1.60 22.84 -6.98
CA LEU A 45 -0.32 22.75 -7.69
C LEU A 45 0.69 23.68 -7.00
N THR A 46 1.20 23.29 -5.83
CA THR A 46 1.95 24.20 -4.93
C THR A 46 3.23 24.76 -5.54
N HIS A 47 3.83 24.05 -6.50
CA HIS A 47 5.04 24.47 -7.22
C HIS A 47 4.77 24.79 -8.71
N GLY A 48 3.50 24.96 -9.08
CA GLY A 48 3.09 25.23 -10.45
C GLY A 48 3.50 24.13 -11.43
N ASN A 49 4.03 24.52 -12.59
CA ASN A 49 4.35 23.65 -13.72
C ASN A 49 5.75 23.02 -13.60
N VAL A 50 5.88 21.96 -12.81
CA VAL A 50 7.13 21.18 -12.67
C VAL A 50 7.27 20.22 -13.87
N VAL A 51 8.28 20.47 -14.70
CA VAL A 51 8.57 19.66 -15.90
C VAL A 51 9.49 18.49 -15.56
N ILE A 52 9.22 17.33 -16.13
CA ILE A 52 10.09 16.15 -15.99
C ILE A 52 11.06 16.11 -17.17
N PRO A 53 12.39 16.03 -16.94
CA PRO A 53 13.35 15.95 -18.03
C PRO A 53 13.09 14.75 -18.94
N GLY A 54 12.95 15.01 -20.24
CA GLY A 54 12.77 13.98 -21.27
C GLY A 54 11.35 13.42 -21.41
N ILE A 55 10.36 13.99 -20.72
CA ILE A 55 8.96 13.57 -20.82
C ILE A 55 8.10 14.76 -21.28
N ASP A 56 7.30 14.56 -22.33
CA ASP A 56 6.27 15.51 -22.76
C ASP A 56 4.90 15.10 -22.21
N ASP A 57 4.36 15.89 -21.27
CA ASP A 57 3.06 15.66 -20.66
C ASP A 57 1.90 15.63 -21.68
N SER A 58 2.01 16.34 -22.81
CA SER A 58 0.99 16.32 -23.87
C SER A 58 0.99 14.99 -24.62
N GLU A 59 2.18 14.45 -24.94
CA GLU A 59 2.30 13.15 -25.59
C GLU A 59 1.85 12.03 -24.64
N GLU A 60 2.31 12.07 -23.40
CA GLU A 60 1.92 11.10 -22.37
C GLU A 60 0.40 11.09 -22.11
N PHE A 61 -0.27 12.24 -22.21
CA PHE A 61 -1.73 12.30 -22.13
C PHE A 61 -2.40 11.48 -23.24
N GLN A 62 -1.93 11.64 -24.48
CA GLN A 62 -2.48 10.88 -25.62
C GLN A 62 -2.22 9.38 -25.46
N GLN A 63 -1.02 9.00 -25.00
CA GLN A 63 -0.69 7.61 -24.71
C GLN A 63 -1.58 7.04 -23.61
N THR A 64 -1.82 7.80 -22.54
CA THR A 64 -2.68 7.40 -21.41
C THR A 64 -4.14 7.21 -21.86
N VAL A 65 -4.69 8.14 -22.64
CA VAL A 65 -6.04 8.04 -23.23
C VAL A 65 -6.14 6.78 -24.10
N LYS A 66 -5.17 6.53 -24.97
CA LYS A 66 -5.13 5.35 -25.84
C LYS A 66 -5.05 4.06 -25.02
N ALA A 67 -4.24 4.03 -23.97
CA ALA A 67 -4.13 2.88 -23.08
C ALA A 67 -5.46 2.57 -22.38
N MET A 68 -6.15 3.59 -21.85
CA MET A 68 -7.47 3.42 -21.22
C MET A 68 -8.53 2.89 -22.21
N GLN A 69 -8.50 3.37 -23.47
CA GLN A 69 -9.39 2.86 -24.52
C GLN A 69 -9.10 1.39 -24.87
N ILE A 70 -7.83 1.00 -24.98
CA ILE A 70 -7.42 -0.41 -25.19
C ILE A 70 -7.93 -1.30 -24.05
N MET A 71 -7.88 -0.79 -22.82
CA MET A 71 -8.42 -1.47 -21.63
C MET A 71 -9.96 -1.50 -21.58
N GLY A 72 -10.65 -0.96 -22.58
CA GLY A 72 -12.10 -1.03 -22.73
C GLY A 72 -12.88 0.04 -21.96
N MET A 73 -12.24 1.14 -21.58
CA MET A 73 -12.93 2.33 -21.06
C MET A 73 -13.59 3.10 -22.20
N SER A 74 -14.86 3.46 -22.04
CA SER A 74 -15.58 4.23 -23.04
C SER A 74 -15.15 5.71 -23.03
N LEU A 75 -15.53 6.46 -24.06
CA LEU A 75 -15.33 7.92 -24.05
C LEU A 75 -16.10 8.59 -22.91
N ASP A 76 -17.26 8.06 -22.52
CA ASP A 76 -18.03 8.58 -21.39
C ASP A 76 -17.36 8.31 -20.05
N ASP A 77 -16.72 7.14 -19.90
CA ASP A 77 -15.88 6.81 -18.74
C ASP A 77 -14.75 7.85 -18.63
N LEU A 78 -14.02 8.09 -19.73
CA LEU A 78 -12.92 9.07 -19.79
C LEU A 78 -13.39 10.50 -19.49
N ASN A 79 -14.50 10.93 -20.08
CA ASN A 79 -15.08 12.24 -19.82
C ASN A 79 -15.41 12.43 -18.33
N SER A 80 -15.95 11.39 -17.69
CA SER A 80 -16.29 11.42 -16.28
C SER A 80 -15.05 11.46 -15.38
N LEU A 81 -13.99 10.73 -15.75
CA LEU A 81 -12.69 10.80 -15.08
C LEU A 81 -12.06 12.20 -15.17
N PHE A 82 -11.95 12.76 -16.37
CA PHE A 82 -11.34 14.09 -16.56
C PHE A 82 -12.15 15.20 -15.88
N ARG A 83 -13.48 15.10 -15.90
CA ARG A 83 -14.36 15.99 -15.14
C ARG A 83 -14.08 15.91 -13.63
N THR A 84 -13.92 14.69 -13.10
CA THR A 84 -13.62 14.47 -11.68
C THR A 84 -12.24 15.00 -11.30
N ILE A 85 -11.23 14.80 -12.15
CA ILE A 85 -9.86 15.35 -11.96
C ILE A 85 -9.89 16.88 -11.95
N SER A 86 -10.61 17.50 -12.88
CA SER A 86 -10.80 18.96 -12.90
C SER A 86 -11.50 19.45 -11.63
N SER A 87 -12.56 18.78 -11.18
CA SER A 87 -13.25 19.14 -9.94
C SER A 87 -12.29 19.14 -8.74
N VAL A 88 -11.40 18.14 -8.63
CA VAL A 88 -10.41 18.08 -7.54
C VAL A 88 -9.47 19.29 -7.60
N LEU A 89 -8.96 19.67 -8.77
CA LEU A 89 -8.13 20.86 -8.93
C LEU A 89 -8.89 22.15 -8.55
N GLN A 90 -10.14 22.28 -9.03
CA GLN A 90 -10.97 23.46 -8.77
C GLN A 90 -11.37 23.59 -7.29
N MET A 91 -11.54 22.49 -6.55
CA MET A 91 -11.82 22.53 -5.11
C MET A 91 -10.72 23.25 -4.31
N GLY A 92 -9.46 23.15 -4.74
CA GLY A 92 -8.34 23.86 -4.10
C GLY A 92 -8.41 25.38 -4.24
N ASN A 93 -9.17 25.89 -5.21
CA ASN A 93 -9.28 27.34 -5.47
C ASN A 93 -10.35 28.02 -4.62
N MET A 94 -11.09 27.27 -3.79
CA MET A 94 -12.12 27.86 -2.92
C MET A 94 -11.46 28.67 -1.79
N GLN A 95 -11.75 29.97 -1.75
CA GLN A 95 -11.17 30.88 -0.75
C GLN A 95 -12.20 31.25 0.32
N PHE A 96 -11.94 30.82 1.55
CA PHE A 96 -12.77 31.13 2.70
C PHE A 96 -12.20 32.32 3.47
N LYS A 97 -13.06 33.11 4.10
CA LYS A 97 -12.66 34.20 5.00
C LYS A 97 -13.36 34.06 6.34
N GLN A 98 -12.61 34.23 7.42
CA GLN A 98 -13.18 34.39 8.75
C GLN A 98 -13.93 35.72 8.86
N GLU A 99 -15.14 35.65 9.43
CA GLU A 99 -15.92 36.85 9.72
C GLU A 99 -15.28 37.65 10.86
N ARG A 100 -15.39 38.99 10.83
CA ARG A 100 -14.75 39.84 11.87
C ARG A 100 -15.45 39.77 13.23
N ASN A 101 -16.76 39.50 13.21
CA ASN A 101 -17.63 39.58 14.39
C ASN A 101 -17.98 38.18 14.94
N SER A 102 -17.55 37.11 14.28
CA SER A 102 -17.80 35.74 14.69
C SER A 102 -16.68 34.84 14.16
N ASP A 103 -16.35 33.74 14.85
CA ASP A 103 -15.35 32.76 14.36
C ASP A 103 -15.85 31.90 13.19
N GLN A 104 -16.87 32.35 12.46
CA GLN A 104 -17.49 31.61 11.36
C GLN A 104 -16.78 31.89 10.04
N ALA A 105 -16.68 30.85 9.21
CA ALA A 105 -16.24 30.97 7.84
C ALA A 105 -17.35 31.55 6.94
N THR A 106 -16.93 32.34 5.96
CA THR A 106 -17.75 32.82 4.86
C THR A 106 -17.06 32.50 3.53
N LEU A 107 -17.84 32.37 2.46
CA LEU A 107 -17.34 32.20 1.09
C LEU A 107 -17.70 33.48 0.30
N PRO A 108 -16.78 34.45 0.18
CA PRO A 108 -17.08 35.75 -0.45
C PRO A 108 -17.35 35.63 -1.95
N ASP A 109 -16.61 34.74 -2.62
CA ASP A 109 -16.76 34.44 -4.04
C ASP A 109 -17.18 32.98 -4.21
N ASN A 110 -18.36 32.77 -4.78
CA ASN A 110 -18.91 31.45 -5.04
C ASN A 110 -18.68 30.95 -6.47
N THR A 111 -17.96 31.69 -7.32
CA THR A 111 -17.70 31.29 -8.72
C THR A 111 -17.01 29.93 -8.80
N VAL A 112 -15.98 29.68 -7.99
CA VAL A 112 -15.28 28.39 -7.91
C VAL A 112 -16.23 27.29 -7.44
N ALA A 113 -17.06 27.58 -6.43
CA ALA A 113 -18.07 26.62 -5.95
C ALA A 113 -19.09 26.28 -7.05
N GLN A 114 -19.50 27.25 -7.86
CA GLN A 114 -20.39 27.02 -9.01
C GLN A 114 -19.74 26.10 -10.05
N LYS A 115 -18.46 26.32 -10.39
CA LYS A 115 -17.71 25.43 -11.30
C LYS A 115 -17.66 24.00 -10.77
N VAL A 116 -17.26 23.80 -9.50
CA VAL A 116 -17.18 22.48 -8.86
C VAL A 116 -18.56 21.79 -8.85
N CYS A 117 -19.61 22.53 -8.49
CA CYS A 117 -20.97 21.99 -8.44
C CYS A 117 -21.52 21.63 -9.82
N HIS A 118 -21.18 22.41 -10.86
CA HIS A 118 -21.52 22.09 -12.24
C HIS A 118 -20.87 20.76 -12.68
N LEU A 119 -19.58 20.57 -12.38
CA LEU A 119 -18.84 19.36 -12.74
C LEU A 119 -19.33 18.11 -11.98
N PHE A 120 -19.74 18.25 -10.71
CA PHE A 120 -20.34 17.14 -9.94
C PHE A 120 -21.84 16.95 -10.16
N GLY A 121 -22.53 17.91 -10.78
CA GLY A 121 -23.99 17.88 -10.94
C GLY A 121 -24.74 18.00 -9.61
N ILE A 122 -24.33 18.91 -8.74
CA ILE A 122 -24.93 19.16 -7.40
C ILE A 122 -25.37 20.62 -7.24
N ASN A 123 -26.23 20.89 -6.25
CA ASN A 123 -26.71 22.25 -5.99
C ASN A 123 -25.66 23.09 -5.21
N VAL A 124 -25.37 24.29 -5.72
CA VAL A 124 -24.36 25.21 -5.15
C VAL A 124 -24.72 25.67 -3.74
N THR A 125 -25.98 26.03 -3.51
CA THR A 125 -26.44 26.54 -2.21
C THR A 125 -26.32 25.46 -1.13
N ASP A 126 -26.71 24.22 -1.45
CA ASP A 126 -26.62 23.10 -0.52
C ASP A 126 -25.18 22.64 -0.30
N PHE A 127 -24.33 22.70 -1.33
CA PHE A 127 -22.90 22.41 -1.23
C PHE A 127 -22.20 23.39 -0.28
N VAL A 128 -22.36 24.70 -0.51
CA VAL A 128 -21.76 25.74 0.34
C VAL A 128 -22.30 25.67 1.76
N ARG A 129 -23.62 25.44 1.93
CA ARG A 129 -24.22 25.27 3.27
C ARG A 129 -23.66 24.06 4.00
N SER A 130 -23.45 22.94 3.31
CA SER A 130 -22.91 21.71 3.92
C SER A 130 -21.50 21.89 4.46
N PHE A 131 -20.68 22.74 3.83
CA PHE A 131 -19.34 23.07 4.34
C PHE A 131 -19.37 24.11 5.48
N LEU A 132 -20.08 25.23 5.29
CA LEU A 132 -20.06 26.32 6.27
C LEU A 132 -20.89 26.03 7.52
N LYS A 133 -22.04 25.36 7.35
CA LYS A 133 -23.04 25.10 8.40
C LYS A 133 -23.59 23.67 8.28
N PRO A 134 -22.74 22.63 8.45
CA PRO A 134 -23.18 21.24 8.45
C PRO A 134 -24.22 20.97 9.56
N LYS A 135 -25.17 20.08 9.26
CA LYS A 135 -26.12 19.54 10.22
C LYS A 135 -25.52 18.28 10.85
N LEU A 136 -25.06 18.40 12.09
CA LEU A 136 -24.44 17.33 12.85
C LEU A 136 -25.50 16.60 13.67
N LYS A 137 -25.42 15.27 13.71
CA LYS A 137 -26.28 14.46 14.58
C LYS A 137 -25.66 14.39 15.98
N VAL A 138 -26.35 14.94 16.98
CA VAL A 138 -25.94 14.89 18.39
C VAL A 138 -26.97 14.07 19.15
N GLY A 139 -26.63 12.81 19.45
CA GLY A 139 -27.57 11.86 20.05
C GLY A 139 -28.72 11.54 19.09
N ARG A 140 -29.93 11.99 19.43
CA ARG A 140 -31.14 11.81 18.60
C ARG A 140 -31.48 13.02 17.74
N ASP A 141 -30.93 14.19 18.04
CA ASP A 141 -31.28 15.45 17.40
C ASP A 141 -30.24 15.89 16.36
N PHE A 142 -30.66 16.75 15.43
CA PHE A 142 -29.76 17.37 14.45
C PHE A 142 -29.53 18.83 14.80
N VAL A 143 -28.26 19.18 15.00
CA VAL A 143 -27.82 20.54 15.34
C VAL A 143 -27.02 21.11 14.17
N THR A 144 -27.36 22.34 13.77
CA THR A 144 -26.56 23.06 12.76
C THR A 144 -25.44 23.79 13.46
N LYS A 145 -24.18 23.51 13.08
CA LYS A 145 -23.00 24.14 13.67
C LYS A 145 -22.22 24.89 12.61
N ALA A 146 -22.04 26.20 12.81
CA ALA A 146 -21.15 26.99 11.97
C ALA A 146 -19.69 26.58 12.20
N GLN A 147 -18.92 26.47 11.11
CA GLN A 147 -17.52 26.06 11.13
C GLN A 147 -16.59 27.26 11.01
N SER A 148 -15.39 27.15 11.57
CA SER A 148 -14.33 28.14 11.38
C SER A 148 -13.65 28.00 10.02
N GLN A 149 -12.90 29.02 9.59
CA GLN A 149 -12.18 29.00 8.31
C GLN A 149 -11.31 27.74 8.17
N ALA A 150 -10.48 27.47 9.17
CA ALA A 150 -9.59 26.30 9.17
C ALA A 150 -10.35 24.96 9.09
N GLN A 151 -11.52 24.85 9.75
CA GLN A 151 -12.34 23.64 9.70
C GLN A 151 -12.94 23.41 8.30
N VAL A 152 -13.36 24.49 7.64
CA VAL A 152 -13.94 24.41 6.30
C VAL A 152 -12.88 24.08 5.26
N GLU A 153 -11.74 24.77 5.29
CA GLU A 153 -10.60 24.49 4.40
C GLU A 153 -10.16 23.02 4.53
N TYR A 154 -10.03 22.54 5.76
CA TYR A 154 -9.74 21.14 6.03
C TYR A 154 -10.80 20.18 5.46
N ALA A 155 -12.08 20.48 5.64
CA ALA A 155 -13.16 19.65 5.12
C ALA A 155 -13.13 19.59 3.58
N VAL A 156 -12.82 20.71 2.91
CA VAL A 156 -12.66 20.76 1.45
C VAL A 156 -11.47 19.92 0.99
N GLU A 157 -10.33 20.02 1.68
CA GLU A 157 -9.16 19.19 1.41
C GLU A 157 -9.45 17.69 1.61
N ALA A 158 -10.16 17.33 2.69
CA ALA A 158 -10.55 15.96 2.99
C ALA A 158 -11.45 15.37 1.89
N ILE A 159 -12.47 16.11 1.45
CA ILE A 159 -13.34 15.69 0.35
C ILE A 159 -12.55 15.61 -0.97
N SER A 160 -11.65 16.55 -1.25
CA SER A 160 -10.79 16.53 -2.46
C SER A 160 -9.94 15.26 -2.53
N LYS A 161 -9.27 14.92 -1.43
CA LYS A 161 -8.49 13.67 -1.29
C LYS A 161 -9.37 12.43 -1.48
N ALA A 162 -10.54 12.42 -0.86
CA ALA A 162 -11.48 11.30 -0.94
C ALA A 162 -12.04 11.10 -2.36
N VAL A 163 -12.39 12.17 -3.08
CA VAL A 163 -12.83 12.09 -4.48
C VAL A 163 -11.73 11.44 -5.34
N TYR A 164 -10.49 11.90 -5.22
CA TYR A 164 -9.38 11.37 -5.99
C TYR A 164 -9.08 9.89 -5.65
N GLU A 165 -9.08 9.53 -4.37
CA GLU A 165 -8.88 8.15 -3.92
C GLU A 165 -9.97 7.21 -4.44
N ARG A 166 -11.23 7.63 -4.38
CA ARG A 166 -12.38 6.83 -4.84
C ARG A 166 -12.38 6.67 -6.35
N MET A 167 -12.06 7.73 -7.09
CA MET A 167 -11.85 7.65 -8.53
C MET A 167 -10.73 6.67 -8.89
N PHE A 168 -9.60 6.71 -8.18
CA PHE A 168 -8.49 5.78 -8.40
C PHE A 168 -8.90 4.32 -8.13
N LYS A 169 -9.63 4.06 -7.04
CA LYS A 169 -10.18 2.71 -6.75
C LYS A 169 -11.14 2.24 -7.83
N TRP A 170 -12.00 3.12 -8.35
CA TRP A 170 -12.90 2.81 -9.45
C TRP A 170 -12.13 2.44 -10.73
N ILE A 171 -11.06 3.17 -11.06
CA ILE A 171 -10.17 2.85 -12.19
C ILE A 171 -9.59 1.45 -12.05
N VAL A 172 -9.04 1.12 -10.87
CA VAL A 172 -8.46 -0.21 -10.60
C VAL A 172 -9.51 -1.32 -10.76
N GLN A 173 -10.72 -1.13 -10.21
CA GLN A 173 -11.81 -2.09 -10.35
C GLN A 173 -12.23 -2.28 -11.82
N ARG A 174 -12.30 -1.18 -12.58
CA ARG A 174 -12.63 -1.20 -14.01
C ARG A 174 -11.58 -1.97 -14.82
N ILE A 175 -10.30 -1.75 -14.53
CA ILE A 175 -9.18 -2.47 -15.14
C ILE A 175 -9.25 -3.96 -14.80
N ASN A 176 -9.43 -4.31 -13.53
CA ASN A 176 -9.54 -5.71 -13.08
C ASN A 176 -10.68 -6.43 -13.79
N LYS A 177 -11.86 -5.79 -13.88
CA LYS A 177 -13.01 -6.34 -14.61
C LYS A 177 -12.75 -6.55 -16.11
N SER A 178 -11.89 -5.74 -16.71
CA SER A 178 -11.53 -5.89 -18.13
C SER A 178 -10.49 -6.99 -18.35
N LEU A 179 -9.64 -7.27 -17.36
CA LEU A 179 -8.63 -8.34 -17.38
C LEU A 179 -9.20 -9.70 -16.98
N ASP A 180 -10.25 -9.73 -16.15
CA ASP A 180 -10.93 -10.94 -15.70
C ASP A 180 -11.87 -11.53 -16.79
N ARG A 181 -11.30 -11.88 -17.94
CA ARG A 181 -12.01 -12.48 -19.09
C ARG A 181 -11.93 -14.01 -19.12
N SER A 182 -11.09 -14.62 -18.28
CA SER A 182 -10.90 -16.07 -18.27
C SER A 182 -11.91 -16.75 -17.35
N LYS A 183 -12.88 -17.48 -17.93
CA LYS A 183 -13.82 -18.33 -17.16
C LYS A 183 -13.16 -19.55 -16.50
N ARG A 184 -11.88 -19.82 -16.78
CA ARG A 184 -11.13 -20.92 -16.18
C ARG A 184 -10.18 -20.34 -15.14
N GLN A 185 -10.41 -20.66 -13.86
CA GLN A 185 -9.42 -20.45 -12.81
C GLN A 185 -8.18 -21.28 -13.17
N GLY A 186 -7.07 -20.61 -13.47
CA GLY A 186 -5.79 -21.29 -13.68
C GLY A 186 -5.36 -21.98 -12.38
N ALA A 187 -4.77 -23.17 -12.48
CA ALA A 187 -4.26 -23.90 -11.32
C ALA A 187 -3.03 -23.23 -10.68
N SER A 188 -2.43 -22.24 -11.35
CA SER A 188 -1.26 -21.49 -10.89
C SER A 188 -1.37 -20.02 -11.29
N PHE A 189 -0.71 -19.15 -10.53
CA PHE A 189 -0.58 -17.72 -10.83
C PHE A 189 0.82 -17.24 -10.48
N ILE A 190 1.23 -16.12 -11.09
CA ILE A 190 2.44 -15.38 -10.70
C ILE A 190 1.98 -14.06 -10.08
N GLY A 191 2.27 -13.87 -8.80
CA GLY A 191 2.05 -12.61 -8.11
C GLY A 191 3.29 -11.71 -8.26
N ILE A 192 3.11 -10.51 -8.81
CA ILE A 192 4.15 -9.48 -8.85
C ILE A 192 3.81 -8.45 -7.79
N LEU A 193 4.68 -8.29 -6.79
CA LEU A 193 4.54 -7.29 -5.75
C LEU A 193 5.47 -6.11 -6.04
N ASP A 194 4.88 -4.99 -6.47
CA ASP A 194 5.55 -3.72 -6.63
C ASP A 194 5.09 -2.78 -5.51
N ILE A 195 6.01 -2.43 -4.60
CA ILE A 195 5.74 -1.54 -3.48
C ILE A 195 6.83 -0.48 -3.39
N ALA A 196 6.45 0.70 -2.91
CA ALA A 196 7.40 1.74 -2.55
C ALA A 196 8.49 1.16 -1.63
N GLY A 197 9.75 1.49 -1.96
CA GLY A 197 10.90 1.13 -1.14
C GLY A 197 10.88 1.82 0.21
N PHE A 198 11.89 1.51 1.03
CA PHE A 198 12.05 2.15 2.33
C PHE A 198 12.30 3.66 2.17
N GLU A 199 11.50 4.50 2.83
CA GLU A 199 11.55 5.96 2.71
C GLU A 199 12.14 6.59 3.97
N ILE A 200 13.22 7.36 3.81
CA ILE A 200 13.82 8.17 4.89
C ILE A 200 13.94 9.61 4.40
N PHE A 201 12.99 10.44 4.80
CA PHE A 201 13.05 11.88 4.58
C PHE A 201 13.55 12.61 5.83
N THR A 202 13.82 13.90 5.69
CA THR A 202 14.17 14.79 6.81
C THR A 202 13.05 14.86 7.86
N LEU A 203 11.80 14.67 7.45
CA LEU A 203 10.64 14.63 8.33
C LEU A 203 9.64 13.60 7.79
N ASN A 204 9.44 12.50 8.52
CA ASN A 204 8.57 11.41 8.11
C ASN A 204 7.22 11.51 8.84
N SER A 205 6.11 11.26 8.14
CA SER A 205 4.76 11.33 8.71
C SER A 205 4.11 9.94 8.80
N PHE A 206 2.81 9.90 9.10
CA PHE A 206 2.04 8.67 9.27
C PHE A 206 2.06 7.79 8.00
N GLU A 207 1.98 8.39 6.82
CA GLU A 207 2.03 7.67 5.54
C GLU A 207 3.37 6.94 5.35
N GLN A 208 4.49 7.61 5.65
CA GLN A 208 5.82 6.99 5.63
C GLN A 208 5.95 5.88 6.66
N LEU A 209 5.37 6.03 7.86
CA LEU A 209 5.35 4.94 8.86
C LEU A 209 4.66 3.69 8.28
N CYS A 210 3.52 3.84 7.61
CA CYS A 210 2.82 2.71 6.97
C CYS A 210 3.67 2.05 5.87
N ILE A 211 4.35 2.84 5.03
CA ILE A 211 5.23 2.34 3.97
C ILE A 211 6.42 1.57 4.58
N ASN A 212 7.10 2.16 5.56
CA ASN A 212 8.26 1.55 6.22
C ASN A 212 7.87 0.31 7.03
N TYR A 213 6.70 0.31 7.66
CA TYR A 213 6.12 -0.87 8.32
C TYR A 213 5.92 -2.04 7.35
N THR A 214 5.41 -1.77 6.13
CA THR A 214 5.28 -2.84 5.13
C THR A 214 6.63 -3.35 4.66
N ASN A 215 7.59 -2.46 4.42
CA ASN A 215 8.97 -2.87 4.08
C ASN A 215 9.60 -3.73 5.19
N GLU A 216 9.39 -3.39 6.47
CA GLU A 216 9.85 -4.20 7.61
C GLU A 216 9.26 -5.62 7.56
N LYS A 217 7.94 -5.76 7.28
CA LYS A 217 7.29 -7.08 7.16
C LYS A 217 7.77 -7.88 5.95
N LEU A 218 7.98 -7.23 4.81
CA LEU A 218 8.52 -7.89 3.61
C LEU A 218 9.96 -8.33 3.81
N GLN A 219 10.77 -7.53 4.50
CA GLN A 219 12.13 -7.91 4.86
C GLN A 219 12.14 -9.08 5.87
N GLN A 220 11.23 -9.09 6.84
CA GLN A 220 11.09 -10.24 7.75
C GLN A 220 10.66 -11.51 7.00
N LEU A 221 9.76 -11.41 6.02
CA LEU A 221 9.41 -12.54 5.15
C LEU A 221 10.63 -13.03 4.36
N PHE A 222 11.43 -12.12 3.80
CA PHE A 222 12.68 -12.48 3.14
C PHE A 222 13.62 -13.22 4.10
N ASN A 223 13.85 -12.68 5.30
CA ASN A 223 14.72 -13.31 6.31
C ASN A 223 14.19 -14.70 6.68
N HIS A 224 12.88 -14.84 6.91
CA HIS A 224 12.26 -16.12 7.25
C HIS A 224 12.39 -17.14 6.12
N THR A 225 12.08 -16.75 4.87
CA THR A 225 12.14 -17.68 3.73
C THR A 225 13.58 -18.06 3.38
N MET A 226 14.50 -17.09 3.30
CA MET A 226 15.87 -17.36 2.91
C MET A 226 16.68 -18.07 3.98
N PHE A 227 16.37 -17.87 5.26
CA PHE A 227 17.23 -18.33 6.37
C PHE A 227 16.59 -19.45 7.19
N VAL A 228 15.33 -19.27 7.60
CA VAL A 228 14.67 -20.20 8.52
C VAL A 228 14.13 -21.41 7.75
N LEU A 229 13.34 -21.18 6.72
CA LEU A 229 12.73 -22.27 5.94
C LEU A 229 13.78 -23.13 5.22
N GLU A 230 14.87 -22.50 4.75
CA GLU A 230 15.96 -23.22 4.09
C GLU A 230 16.67 -24.18 5.07
N GLN A 231 17.01 -23.71 6.27
CA GLN A 231 17.64 -24.54 7.30
C GLN A 231 16.67 -25.59 7.89
N GLU A 232 15.37 -25.28 7.95
CA GLU A 232 14.34 -26.26 8.32
C GLU A 232 14.22 -27.38 7.29
N GLU A 233 14.30 -27.07 5.99
CA GLU A 233 14.34 -28.10 4.95
C GLU A 233 15.59 -28.98 5.09
N TYR A 234 16.76 -28.37 5.36
CA TYR A 234 18.00 -29.11 5.58
C TYR A 234 17.88 -30.08 6.77
N ARG A 235 17.29 -29.62 7.87
CA ARG A 235 16.99 -30.47 9.03
C ARG A 235 15.99 -31.58 8.69
N ARG A 236 14.92 -31.27 7.94
CA ARG A 236 13.90 -32.24 7.53
C ARG A 236 14.47 -33.34 6.65
N GLU A 237 15.40 -32.97 5.77
CA GLU A 237 16.12 -33.89 4.88
C GLU A 237 17.34 -34.55 5.52
N ASN A 238 17.59 -34.28 6.81
CA ASN A 238 18.69 -34.82 7.60
C ASN A 238 20.06 -34.69 6.91
N ILE A 239 20.31 -33.52 6.29
CA ILE A 239 21.62 -33.22 5.71
C ILE A 239 22.56 -32.71 6.79
N ASP A 240 23.86 -32.97 6.61
CA ASP A 240 24.91 -32.45 7.48
C ASP A 240 25.03 -30.92 7.33
N TRP A 241 24.49 -30.20 8.31
CA TRP A 241 24.43 -28.75 8.35
C TRP A 241 24.46 -28.23 9.79
N GLU A 242 25.39 -27.33 10.08
CA GLU A 242 25.42 -26.61 11.34
C GLU A 242 24.45 -25.43 11.30
N PHE A 243 23.55 -25.34 12.28
CA PHE A 243 22.61 -24.24 12.36
C PHE A 243 23.38 -22.92 12.56
N VAL A 244 23.17 -21.98 11.63
CA VAL A 244 23.78 -20.64 11.73
C VAL A 244 22.67 -19.66 12.13
N ASP A 245 22.84 -19.06 13.30
CA ASP A 245 22.02 -17.92 13.72
C ASP A 245 22.60 -16.63 13.12
N PHE A 246 21.78 -15.95 12.32
CA PHE A 246 22.16 -14.72 11.63
C PHE A 246 21.76 -13.46 12.41
N GLY A 247 21.00 -13.57 13.51
CA GLY A 247 20.65 -12.43 14.36
C GLY A 247 19.82 -11.32 13.70
N LEU A 248 19.26 -11.58 12.51
CA LEU A 248 18.47 -10.64 11.70
C LEU A 248 16.97 -10.75 11.99
N ASP A 249 16.58 -10.79 13.26
CA ASP A 249 15.17 -10.82 13.63
C ASP A 249 14.57 -9.40 13.73
N LEU A 250 13.64 -9.10 12.83
CA LEU A 250 12.92 -7.82 12.79
C LEU A 250 11.61 -7.86 13.58
N GLN A 251 11.26 -9.02 14.14
CA GLN A 251 10.03 -9.20 14.91
C GLN A 251 9.86 -8.17 16.05
N PRO A 252 10.91 -7.76 16.81
CA PRO A 252 10.75 -6.74 17.84
C PRO A 252 10.30 -5.36 17.30
N THR A 253 10.76 -4.97 16.11
CA THR A 253 10.33 -3.70 15.47
C THR A 253 8.91 -3.82 14.92
N ILE A 254 8.57 -4.96 14.31
CA ILE A 254 7.21 -5.23 13.81
C ILE A 254 6.21 -5.24 14.98
N ASP A 255 6.55 -5.92 16.06
CA ASP A 255 5.74 -6.01 17.27
C ASP A 255 5.47 -4.65 17.91
N LEU A 256 6.51 -3.81 17.99
CA LEU A 256 6.37 -2.43 18.48
C LEU A 256 5.31 -1.65 17.69
N ILE A 257 5.20 -1.88 16.38
CA ILE A 257 4.25 -1.16 15.52
C ILE A 257 2.85 -1.77 15.60
N GLU A 258 2.73 -3.09 15.49
CA GLU A 258 1.46 -3.74 15.22
C GLU A 258 0.80 -4.46 16.40
N LYS A 259 1.54 -4.88 17.43
CA LYS A 259 0.95 -5.64 18.54
C LYS A 259 -0.02 -4.78 19.34
N GLN A 260 -0.80 -5.45 20.18
CA GLN A 260 -1.61 -4.77 21.19
C GLN A 260 -0.71 -3.89 22.05
N MET A 261 -1.15 -2.67 22.34
CA MET A 261 -0.33 -1.61 22.95
C MET A 261 0.87 -1.14 22.10
N GLY A 262 0.92 -1.48 20.81
CA GLY A 262 1.91 -0.95 19.86
C GLY A 262 1.49 0.41 19.29
N ILE A 263 2.36 0.97 18.44
CA ILE A 263 2.23 2.33 17.90
C ILE A 263 0.87 2.57 17.22
N LEU A 264 0.41 1.63 16.39
CA LEU A 264 -0.88 1.75 15.68
C LEU A 264 -2.08 1.62 16.64
N SER A 265 -2.02 0.69 17.59
CA SER A 265 -3.10 0.50 18.57
C SER A 265 -3.25 1.69 19.51
N LEU A 266 -2.14 2.25 19.98
CA LEU A 266 -2.14 3.46 20.81
C LEU A 266 -2.70 4.67 20.05
N LEU A 267 -2.41 4.75 18.74
CA LEU A 267 -2.95 5.80 17.88
C LEU A 267 -4.47 5.65 17.72
N ASP A 268 -4.94 4.44 17.49
CA ASP A 268 -6.38 4.14 17.38
C ASP A 268 -7.14 4.49 18.66
N GLU A 269 -6.57 4.18 19.83
CA GLU A 269 -7.17 4.54 21.11
C GLU A 269 -7.26 6.05 21.29
N GLU A 270 -6.18 6.79 21.04
CA GLU A 270 -6.16 8.26 21.16
C GLU A 270 -7.14 8.92 20.19
N CYS A 271 -7.34 8.35 19.01
CA CYS A 271 -8.32 8.84 18.03
C CYS A 271 -9.77 8.81 18.56
N TRP A 272 -10.06 8.00 19.59
CA TRP A 272 -11.40 7.90 20.18
C TRP A 272 -11.62 8.85 21.37
N PHE A 273 -10.57 9.47 21.91
CA PHE A 273 -10.68 10.36 23.06
C PHE A 273 -11.01 11.80 22.60
N PRO A 274 -12.15 12.40 23.01
CA PRO A 274 -12.62 13.69 22.48
C PRO A 274 -11.71 14.91 22.73
N LYS A 275 -10.73 14.79 23.63
CA LYS A 275 -9.76 15.85 23.99
C LYS A 275 -8.32 15.43 23.72
N ALA A 276 -8.09 14.30 23.06
CA ALA A 276 -6.75 13.89 22.67
C ALA A 276 -6.18 14.84 21.62
N THR A 277 -4.86 14.98 21.63
CA THR A 277 -4.09 15.74 20.66
C THR A 277 -2.88 14.91 20.23
N ASP A 278 -2.25 15.25 19.12
CA ASP A 278 -1.04 14.53 18.69
C ASP A 278 0.05 14.52 19.77
N ARG A 279 0.10 15.57 20.61
CA ARG A 279 1.00 15.63 21.78
C ARG A 279 0.65 14.61 22.87
N THR A 280 -0.63 14.46 23.21
CA THR A 280 -1.03 13.46 24.23
C THR A 280 -0.73 12.05 23.74
N TYR A 281 -0.87 11.81 22.43
CA TYR A 281 -0.46 10.57 21.80
C TYR A 281 1.06 10.32 21.92
N VAL A 282 1.89 11.31 21.60
CA VAL A 282 3.35 11.20 21.74
C VAL A 282 3.77 10.95 23.19
N ASP A 283 3.18 11.67 24.15
CA ASP A 283 3.45 11.46 25.58
C ASP A 283 3.09 10.02 26.00
N LYS A 284 1.95 9.52 25.54
CA LYS A 284 1.52 8.12 25.79
C LYS A 284 2.49 7.12 25.18
N LEU A 285 2.93 7.32 23.93
CA LEU A 285 3.94 6.48 23.27
C LEU A 285 5.25 6.43 24.06
N ILE A 286 5.78 7.59 24.46
CA ILE A 286 7.03 7.68 25.21
C ILE A 286 6.89 6.97 26.55
N ASN A 287 5.78 7.16 27.27
CA ASN A 287 5.54 6.50 28.55
C ASN A 287 5.42 4.97 28.41
N SER A 288 4.82 4.48 27.31
CA SER A 288 4.66 3.04 27.06
C SER A 288 5.93 2.36 26.55
N HIS A 289 6.76 3.04 25.74
CA HIS A 289 7.85 2.40 24.98
C HIS A 289 9.25 2.97 25.23
N ALA A 290 9.44 3.88 26.18
CA ALA A 290 10.74 4.51 26.46
C ALA A 290 11.91 3.53 26.68
N GLN A 291 11.64 2.33 27.17
CA GLN A 291 12.66 1.29 27.44
C GLN A 291 12.78 0.26 26.31
N HIS A 292 11.96 0.35 25.26
CA HIS A 292 11.97 -0.62 24.18
C HIS A 292 13.22 -0.40 23.30
N PRO A 293 14.02 -1.46 23.00
CA PRO A 293 15.31 -1.31 22.33
C PRO A 293 15.20 -0.76 20.90
N LYS A 294 14.02 -0.84 20.28
CA LYS A 294 13.73 -0.32 18.93
C LYS A 294 13.02 1.03 18.92
N PHE A 295 12.76 1.62 20.08
CA PHE A 295 12.12 2.93 20.21
C PHE A 295 13.13 3.97 20.70
N GLY A 296 13.18 5.13 20.06
CA GLY A 296 14.07 6.23 20.44
C GLY A 296 13.29 7.49 20.80
N LYS A 297 13.66 8.09 21.93
CA LYS A 297 13.08 9.36 22.40
C LYS A 297 13.45 10.53 21.47
N PRO A 298 12.62 11.58 21.41
CA PRO A 298 12.95 12.79 20.67
C PRO A 298 14.22 13.44 21.23
N ASN A 299 15.07 13.93 20.32
CA ASN A 299 16.20 14.77 20.70
C ASN A 299 15.71 16.20 20.94
N PHE A 300 16.17 16.88 22.00
CA PHE A 300 15.77 18.26 22.32
C PHE A 300 16.00 19.30 21.21
N LYS A 301 16.81 18.97 20.19
CA LYS A 301 17.10 19.83 19.03
C LYS A 301 16.35 19.42 17.75
N SER A 302 15.64 18.29 17.75
CA SER A 302 14.95 17.77 16.56
C SER A 302 13.51 18.27 16.51
N THR A 303 12.99 18.44 15.30
CA THR A 303 11.56 18.68 15.02
C THR A 303 10.74 17.38 15.05
N SER A 304 11.38 16.23 15.24
CA SER A 304 10.72 14.93 15.34
C SER A 304 10.19 14.66 16.76
N ASP A 305 9.05 14.00 16.86
CA ASP A 305 8.42 13.66 18.12
C ASP A 305 8.91 12.32 18.71
N PHE A 306 9.34 11.38 17.86
CA PHE A 306 9.95 10.12 18.27
C PHE A 306 10.71 9.47 17.11
N SER A 307 11.37 8.34 17.38
CA SER A 307 12.08 7.58 16.36
C SER A 307 11.92 6.07 16.54
N ILE A 308 12.00 5.34 15.43
CA ILE A 308 11.97 3.88 15.41
C ILE A 308 13.26 3.39 14.75
N ILE A 309 13.85 2.35 15.32
CA ILE A 309 15.00 1.65 14.75
C ILE A 309 14.48 0.53 13.85
N HIS A 310 14.49 0.81 12.54
CA HIS A 310 14.14 -0.13 11.49
C HIS A 310 15.37 -0.92 11.03
N TYR A 311 15.15 -1.95 10.23
CA TYR A 311 16.25 -2.68 9.59
C TYR A 311 17.14 -1.78 8.72
N ALA A 312 16.57 -0.72 8.13
CA ALA A 312 17.28 0.23 7.28
C ALA A 312 17.94 1.37 8.05
N GLY A 313 17.78 1.43 9.38
CA GLY A 313 18.35 2.46 10.22
C GLY A 313 17.32 3.16 11.11
N LYS A 314 17.78 4.20 11.82
CA LYS A 314 16.92 5.01 12.69
C LYS A 314 16.12 6.00 11.84
N VAL A 315 14.81 5.95 11.93
CA VAL A 315 13.90 6.89 11.24
C VAL A 315 13.22 7.78 12.27
N GLU A 316 13.23 9.09 12.03
CA GLU A 316 12.60 10.09 12.87
C GLU A 316 11.22 10.48 12.31
N TYR A 317 10.20 10.46 13.16
CA TYR A 317 8.80 10.71 12.79
C TYR A 317 8.27 11.95 13.50
N ALA A 318 7.49 12.76 12.77
CA ALA A 318 6.72 13.88 13.31
C ALA A 318 5.25 13.47 13.36
N ALA A 319 4.68 13.49 14.56
CA ALA A 319 3.32 13.05 14.89
C ALA A 319 2.24 14.10 14.55
N ASP A 320 2.63 15.26 14.03
CA ASP A 320 1.68 16.32 13.66
C ASP A 320 0.57 15.80 12.74
N GLN A 321 -0.67 16.02 13.16
CA GLN A 321 -1.90 15.60 12.49
C GLN A 321 -2.10 14.08 12.36
N TRP A 322 -1.39 13.25 13.13
CA TRP A 322 -1.54 11.79 13.04
C TRP A 322 -2.93 11.31 13.44
N LEU A 323 -3.51 11.87 14.51
CA LEU A 323 -4.87 11.51 14.91
C LEU A 323 -5.87 11.80 13.79
N MET A 324 -5.71 12.95 13.14
CA MET A 324 -6.57 13.34 12.01
C MET A 324 -6.36 12.44 10.79
N LYS A 325 -5.10 12.16 10.43
CA LYS A 325 -4.75 11.29 9.30
C LYS A 325 -5.25 9.86 9.50
N ASN A 326 -5.22 9.36 10.73
CA ASN A 326 -5.69 8.02 11.07
C ASN A 326 -7.23 7.92 11.11
N MET A 327 -7.91 8.99 11.53
CA MET A 327 -9.38 9.07 11.52
C MET A 327 -9.95 9.35 10.14
N ASP A 328 -9.24 10.12 9.32
CA ASP A 328 -9.64 10.56 7.98
C ASP A 328 -11.10 11.08 7.91
N PRO A 329 -11.49 12.03 8.79
CA PRO A 329 -12.89 12.42 8.92
C PRO A 329 -13.40 13.13 7.66
N LEU A 330 -14.56 12.69 7.17
CA LEU A 330 -15.27 13.32 6.06
C LEU A 330 -16.50 14.07 6.55
N ASN A 331 -16.90 15.10 5.80
CA ASN A 331 -18.13 15.83 6.06
C ASN A 331 -19.34 15.04 5.53
N ASP A 332 -20.08 14.39 6.43
CA ASP A 332 -21.25 13.55 6.13
C ASP A 332 -22.31 14.26 5.28
N ASN A 333 -22.52 15.56 5.46
CA ASN A 333 -23.50 16.33 4.71
C ASN A 333 -23.10 16.48 3.24
N VAL A 334 -21.81 16.74 2.99
CA VAL A 334 -21.26 16.84 1.62
C VAL A 334 -21.28 15.46 0.96
N VAL A 335 -20.90 14.41 1.69
CA VAL A 335 -21.00 13.02 1.21
C VAL A 335 -22.43 12.68 0.81
N ALA A 336 -23.41 13.01 1.65
CA ALA A 336 -24.82 12.76 1.37
C ALA A 336 -25.30 13.49 0.11
N LEU A 337 -24.80 14.70 -0.15
CA LEU A 337 -25.09 15.46 -1.36
C LEU A 337 -24.50 14.78 -2.61
N LEU A 338 -23.25 14.33 -2.53
CA LEU A 338 -22.56 13.62 -3.62
C LEU A 338 -23.24 12.28 -3.96
N GLN A 339 -23.82 11.59 -2.98
CA GLN A 339 -24.65 10.40 -3.20
C GLN A 339 -25.96 10.67 -3.96
N THR A 340 -26.43 11.92 -3.95
CA THR A 340 -27.64 12.36 -4.66
C THR A 340 -27.31 13.22 -5.88
N ALA A 341 -26.05 13.23 -6.31
CA ALA A 341 -25.63 13.98 -7.49
C ALA A 341 -26.42 13.54 -8.74
N ASN A 342 -26.68 14.52 -9.61
CA ASN A 342 -27.30 14.28 -10.92
C ASN A 342 -26.35 13.54 -11.85
N ASP A 343 -25.03 13.72 -11.67
CA ASP A 343 -24.01 13.00 -12.40
C ASP A 343 -23.96 11.52 -11.97
N PRO A 344 -24.23 10.56 -12.88
CA PRO A 344 -24.23 9.14 -12.54
C PRO A 344 -22.87 8.63 -12.04
N PHE A 345 -21.77 9.15 -12.58
CA PHE A 345 -20.43 8.73 -12.20
C PHE A 345 -20.10 9.17 -10.77
N THR A 346 -20.35 10.45 -10.45
CA THR A 346 -20.22 10.96 -9.07
C THR A 346 -21.05 10.13 -8.09
N ARG A 347 -22.30 9.82 -8.42
CA ARG A 347 -23.13 8.97 -7.56
C ARG A 347 -22.54 7.57 -7.37
N ASP A 348 -22.03 6.96 -8.43
CA ASP A 348 -21.40 5.64 -8.37
C ASP A 348 -20.16 5.63 -7.48
N LEU A 349 -19.33 6.69 -7.54
CA LEU A 349 -18.17 6.85 -6.69
C LEU A 349 -18.53 6.87 -5.19
N TRP A 350 -19.71 7.37 -4.80
CA TRP A 350 -20.08 7.59 -3.39
C TRP A 350 -21.13 6.59 -2.84
N LYS A 351 -21.56 5.61 -3.63
CA LYS A 351 -22.67 4.69 -3.30
C LYS A 351 -22.44 3.78 -2.09
N ASP A 352 -21.19 3.49 -1.76
CA ASP A 352 -20.77 2.57 -0.68
C ASP A 352 -20.52 3.28 0.66
N VAL A 353 -20.61 4.62 0.71
CA VAL A 353 -20.44 5.34 1.98
C VAL A 353 -21.70 5.23 2.84
N ILE A 354 -21.53 4.72 4.05
CA ILE A 354 -22.58 4.68 5.04
C ILE A 354 -22.67 6.06 5.71
N VAL A 355 -23.68 6.85 5.32
CA VAL A 355 -24.01 8.10 6.02
C VAL A 355 -24.95 7.81 7.18
N TRP A 356 -24.53 8.14 8.40
CA TRP A 356 -25.31 7.92 9.61
C TRP A 356 -26.63 8.73 9.60
N GLY A 357 -27.75 8.06 9.38
CA GLY A 357 -29.07 8.71 9.36
C GLY A 357 -30.03 8.23 8.25
N LYS A 358 -29.58 7.44 7.27
CA LYS A 358 -30.47 6.72 6.33
C LYS A 358 -30.75 5.29 6.84
N SER A 359 -31.97 4.82 6.64
CA SER A 359 -32.64 3.68 7.31
C SER A 359 -31.83 2.35 7.40
N PRO A 360 -32.02 1.51 8.46
CA PRO A 360 -31.25 0.27 8.69
C PRO A 360 -31.34 -0.82 7.61
N ILE A 361 -32.30 -0.72 6.68
CA ILE A 361 -32.62 -1.76 5.71
C ILE A 361 -31.64 -1.77 4.51
N VAL A 362 -30.97 -0.66 4.23
CA VAL A 362 -30.01 -0.55 3.11
C VAL A 362 -28.70 -1.28 3.42
N VAL A 363 -28.31 -1.35 4.70
CA VAL A 363 -27.08 -1.99 5.17
C VAL A 363 -27.09 -3.50 4.89
N LEU A 364 -28.26 -4.15 4.94
CA LEU A 364 -28.38 -5.59 4.71
C LEU A 364 -28.48 -5.97 3.22
N LYS A 365 -29.02 -5.09 2.37
CA LYS A 365 -29.11 -5.36 0.92
C LYS A 365 -27.79 -5.15 0.18
N GLN A 366 -26.91 -4.26 0.65
CA GLN A 366 -25.66 -3.94 -0.04
C GLN A 366 -24.58 -5.04 0.12
N VAL A 367 -24.63 -5.81 1.21
CA VAL A 367 -23.78 -7.00 1.42
C VAL A 367 -24.16 -8.13 0.46
N ALA A 368 -25.40 -8.18 -0.04
CA ALA A 368 -25.91 -9.24 -0.92
C ALA A 368 -25.73 -8.94 -2.43
N LEU A 369 -25.41 -7.70 -2.82
CA LEU A 369 -25.34 -7.25 -4.22
C LEU A 369 -23.92 -7.12 -4.79
N TYR A 370 -22.89 -7.32 -3.95
CA TYR A 370 -21.47 -7.25 -4.32
C TYR A 370 -20.67 -8.40 -3.65
N PRO A 371 -20.55 -9.57 -4.29
CA PRO A 371 -19.84 -10.73 -3.73
C PRO A 371 -18.30 -10.54 -3.57
N ASP A 372 -17.70 -9.53 -4.21
CA ASP A 372 -16.26 -9.26 -4.06
C ASP A 372 -15.89 -8.72 -2.66
N TYR A 373 -16.86 -8.21 -1.89
CA TYR A 373 -16.64 -7.89 -0.47
C TYR A 373 -16.69 -9.13 0.42
N THR A 374 -17.31 -10.23 -0.02
CA THR A 374 -17.34 -11.50 0.71
C THR A 374 -16.08 -12.34 0.52
N GLU A 375 -15.35 -12.24 -0.60
CA GLU A 375 -14.04 -12.93 -0.74
C GLU A 375 -12.94 -12.32 0.13
N ILE A 376 -13.14 -11.08 0.61
CA ILE A 376 -12.27 -10.42 1.61
C ILE A 376 -12.49 -11.01 3.01
N VAL A 377 -13.53 -11.84 3.21
CA VAL A 377 -13.77 -12.60 4.44
C VAL A 377 -13.66 -14.07 4.07
N GLY A 378 -12.44 -14.60 4.14
CA GLY A 378 -12.17 -16.01 3.89
C GLY A 378 -13.05 -16.91 4.76
N LEU A 379 -14.10 -17.47 4.17
CA LEU A 379 -14.61 -18.77 4.55
C LEU A 379 -13.79 -19.79 3.77
N SER A 380 -12.65 -20.18 4.33
CA SER A 380 -12.11 -21.50 4.02
C SER A 380 -13.19 -22.51 4.41
N ALA A 381 -13.53 -23.41 3.50
CA ALA A 381 -14.43 -24.53 3.75
C ALA A 381 -13.99 -25.26 5.03
N ALA A 382 -14.75 -25.08 6.10
CA ALA A 382 -14.57 -25.84 7.32
C ALA A 382 -15.31 -27.17 7.17
N ASP A 383 -14.61 -28.25 7.54
CA ASP A 383 -15.12 -29.61 7.64
C ASP A 383 -16.46 -29.66 8.40
N PRO A 384 -17.46 -30.46 7.98
CA PRO A 384 -18.81 -30.44 8.56
C PRO A 384 -18.93 -30.94 10.01
N ASN A 385 -17.83 -31.33 10.67
CA ASN A 385 -17.89 -32.10 11.92
C ASN A 385 -17.29 -31.42 13.17
N ASP A 386 -16.83 -30.17 13.10
CA ASP A 386 -16.32 -29.50 14.31
C ASP A 386 -17.38 -28.61 14.96
N ALA A 387 -18.23 -29.25 15.77
CA ALA A 387 -19.36 -28.63 16.47
C ALA A 387 -18.94 -27.85 17.73
N THR A 388 -17.89 -27.01 17.67
CA THR A 388 -17.55 -26.10 18.78
C THR A 388 -16.68 -24.91 18.34
N SER A 389 -17.26 -23.87 17.71
CA SER A 389 -16.68 -22.52 17.81
C SER A 389 -17.70 -21.40 17.50
N ASN A 390 -18.15 -20.73 18.55
CA ASN A 390 -18.84 -19.43 18.50
C ASN A 390 -17.85 -18.30 18.14
N LEU A 391 -17.34 -18.28 16.92
CA LEU A 391 -16.54 -17.17 16.38
C LEU A 391 -17.35 -16.37 15.35
N LYS A 392 -18.48 -15.82 15.80
CA LYS A 392 -19.02 -14.61 15.17
C LYS A 392 -18.09 -13.46 15.56
N ALA A 393 -17.23 -13.04 14.64
CA ALA A 393 -16.49 -11.80 14.77
C ALA A 393 -17.47 -10.65 15.03
N ASN A 394 -17.51 -10.19 16.28
CA ASN A 394 -18.29 -9.05 16.73
C ASN A 394 -17.75 -7.77 16.07
N ILE A 395 -18.22 -7.44 14.87
CA ILE A 395 -18.20 -6.05 14.41
C ILE A 395 -19.20 -5.31 15.30
N LYS A 396 -18.71 -4.65 16.36
CA LYS A 396 -19.53 -3.76 17.19
C LYS A 396 -20.14 -2.69 16.29
N LYS A 397 -21.46 -2.78 16.06
CA LYS A 397 -22.27 -1.74 15.41
C LYS A 397 -21.92 -0.38 16.02
N GLY A 398 -21.32 0.52 15.24
CA GLY A 398 -20.98 1.88 15.69
C GLY A 398 -19.48 2.20 15.85
N MET A 399 -18.57 1.24 15.71
CA MET A 399 -17.13 1.54 15.75
C MET A 399 -16.63 2.07 14.40
N PHE A 400 -16.19 3.33 14.37
CA PHE A 400 -15.39 3.88 13.27
C PHE A 400 -14.08 3.10 13.19
N ARG A 401 -13.78 2.57 12.00
CA ARG A 401 -12.54 1.86 11.72
C ARG A 401 -11.52 2.84 11.19
N THR A 402 -10.36 2.91 11.83
CA THR A 402 -9.29 3.84 11.45
C THR A 402 -8.53 3.36 10.22
N VAL A 403 -7.77 4.27 9.59
CA VAL A 403 -6.88 3.96 8.46
C VAL A 403 -5.83 2.91 8.87
N GLY A 404 -5.24 3.05 10.06
CA GLY A 404 -4.25 2.11 10.61
C GLY A 404 -4.80 0.68 10.72
N GLN A 405 -6.02 0.51 11.22
CA GLN A 405 -6.69 -0.80 11.31
C GLN A 405 -7.02 -1.40 9.95
N LEU A 406 -7.46 -0.57 9.00
CA LEU A 406 -7.73 -1.03 7.64
C LEU A 406 -6.44 -1.50 6.96
N TYR A 407 -5.37 -0.70 7.08
CA TYR A 407 -4.07 -0.98 6.50
C TYR A 407 -3.45 -2.26 7.06
N LYS A 408 -3.46 -2.42 8.39
CA LYS A 408 -2.94 -3.61 9.07
C LYS A 408 -3.62 -4.90 8.61
N ASP A 409 -4.95 -4.90 8.47
CA ASP A 409 -5.68 -6.07 8.02
C ASP A 409 -5.40 -6.41 6.55
N GLN A 410 -5.32 -5.41 5.68
CA GLN A 410 -4.97 -5.60 4.27
C GLN A 410 -3.56 -6.19 4.14
N LEU A 411 -2.60 -5.64 4.87
CA LEU A 411 -1.23 -6.14 4.88
C LEU A 411 -1.16 -7.57 5.43
N THR A 412 -1.90 -7.89 6.48
CA THR A 412 -1.95 -9.25 7.06
C THR A 412 -2.43 -10.28 6.03
N LYS A 413 -3.46 -9.94 5.25
CA LYS A 413 -3.95 -10.79 4.15
C LYS A 413 -2.89 -10.97 3.07
N LEU A 414 -2.25 -9.89 2.62
CA LEU A 414 -1.16 -9.96 1.66
C LEU A 414 -0.03 -10.88 2.15
N MET A 415 0.41 -10.71 3.39
CA MET A 415 1.46 -11.55 3.98
C MET A 415 1.05 -13.02 4.06
N SER A 416 -0.22 -13.33 4.34
CA SER A 416 -0.74 -14.70 4.31
C SER A 416 -0.67 -15.30 2.90
N THR A 417 -1.04 -14.54 1.87
CA THR A 417 -0.95 -14.99 0.48
C THR A 417 0.51 -15.26 0.10
N LEU A 418 1.42 -14.34 0.42
CA LEU A 418 2.84 -14.48 0.09
C LEU A 418 3.48 -15.70 0.77
N LYS A 419 3.16 -15.96 2.04
CA LYS A 419 3.65 -17.15 2.78
C LYS A 419 3.20 -18.48 2.16
N ASN A 420 2.08 -18.49 1.45
CA ASN A 420 1.54 -19.67 0.76
C ASN A 420 1.99 -19.77 -0.70
N THR A 421 2.96 -18.95 -1.13
CA THR A 421 3.52 -18.96 -2.49
C THR A 421 5.03 -19.22 -2.45
N ASN A 422 5.63 -19.57 -3.59
CA ASN A 422 7.08 -19.64 -3.72
C ASN A 422 7.64 -18.26 -4.13
N PRO A 423 8.31 -17.51 -3.24
CA PRO A 423 8.73 -16.15 -3.53
C PRO A 423 10.04 -16.12 -4.35
N ASN A 424 10.10 -15.19 -5.29
CA ASN A 424 11.33 -14.81 -5.99
C ASN A 424 11.60 -13.33 -5.70
N PHE A 425 12.83 -13.01 -5.28
CA PHE A 425 13.19 -11.67 -4.84
C PHE A 425 14.08 -10.97 -5.87
N VAL A 426 13.69 -9.75 -6.26
CA VAL A 426 14.51 -8.84 -7.07
C VAL A 426 14.73 -7.57 -6.27
N ARG A 427 15.98 -7.25 -5.93
CA ARG A 427 16.33 -6.06 -5.15
C ARG A 427 16.94 -4.98 -6.03
N CYS A 428 16.17 -3.93 -6.25
CA CYS A 428 16.63 -2.74 -6.95
C CYS A 428 17.46 -1.85 -6.01
N ILE A 429 18.64 -1.41 -6.47
CA ILE A 429 19.54 -0.53 -5.71
C ILE A 429 19.64 0.81 -6.42
N LEU A 430 19.42 1.91 -5.70
CA LEU A 430 19.55 3.25 -6.25
C LEU A 430 21.04 3.61 -6.41
N PRO A 431 21.53 3.88 -7.64
CA PRO A 431 22.94 4.17 -7.85
C PRO A 431 23.32 5.58 -7.39
N ASN A 432 22.42 6.57 -7.51
CA ASN A 432 22.64 7.94 -7.06
C ASN A 432 21.30 8.69 -6.89
N GLN A 433 21.28 9.70 -5.99
CA GLN A 433 20.12 10.57 -5.78
C GLN A 433 19.91 11.60 -6.89
N GLN A 434 20.93 11.87 -7.73
CA GLN A 434 20.87 12.85 -8.81
C GLN A 434 20.11 12.34 -10.04
N LYS A 435 19.66 11.08 -10.04
CA LYS A 435 18.98 10.42 -11.17
C LYS A 435 19.80 10.46 -12.47
N LYS A 436 21.14 10.43 -12.38
CA LYS A 436 22.04 10.45 -13.55
C LYS A 436 22.51 9.06 -13.92
N ALA A 437 22.47 8.73 -15.21
CA ALA A 437 23.04 7.49 -15.74
C ALA A 437 24.57 7.47 -15.56
N GLY A 438 25.14 6.28 -15.31
CA GLY A 438 26.58 6.07 -15.19
C GLY A 438 27.24 6.60 -13.91
N LEU A 439 26.51 7.30 -13.05
CA LEU A 439 27.01 7.80 -11.77
C LEU A 439 26.66 6.84 -10.64
N ILE A 440 27.65 6.46 -9.83
CA ILE A 440 27.46 5.64 -8.64
C ILE A 440 27.94 6.38 -7.39
N ASN A 441 27.11 6.41 -6.35
CA ASN A 441 27.45 6.92 -5.03
C ASN A 441 27.73 5.72 -4.12
N SER A 442 29.02 5.42 -3.89
CA SER A 442 29.43 4.23 -3.15
C SER A 442 28.91 4.18 -1.71
N PRO A 443 28.97 5.26 -0.90
CA PRO A 443 28.34 5.28 0.43
C PRO A 443 26.85 4.91 0.42
N LEU A 444 26.07 5.52 -0.49
CA LEU A 444 24.63 5.28 -0.62
C LEU A 444 24.32 3.83 -1.01
N VAL A 445 25.09 3.27 -1.96
CA VAL A 445 24.92 1.88 -2.38
C VAL A 445 25.32 0.92 -1.27
N LEU A 446 26.42 1.19 -0.57
CA LEU A 446 26.90 0.35 0.52
C LEU A 446 25.90 0.29 1.69
N GLU A 447 25.29 1.41 2.03
CA GLU A 447 24.23 1.48 3.05
C GLU A 447 23.02 0.64 2.63
N GLN A 448 22.52 0.81 1.40
CA GLN A 448 21.41 -0.01 0.88
C GLN A 448 21.72 -1.51 0.88
N LEU A 449 22.94 -1.93 0.53
CA LEU A 449 23.34 -3.34 0.55
C LEU A 449 23.35 -3.93 1.96
N ARG A 450 23.77 -3.14 2.96
CA ARG A 450 23.75 -3.53 4.38
C ARG A 450 22.33 -3.61 4.90
N CYS A 451 21.53 -2.56 4.70
CA CYS A 451 20.14 -2.51 5.15
C CYS A 451 19.32 -3.65 4.54
N ASN A 452 19.43 -3.88 3.23
CA ASN A 452 18.69 -4.98 2.62
C ASN A 452 19.18 -6.38 3.10
N GLY A 453 20.30 -6.52 3.80
CA GLY A 453 20.83 -7.83 4.21
C GLY A 453 21.30 -8.65 3.01
N VAL A 454 21.82 -7.98 1.97
CA VAL A 454 22.29 -8.64 0.74
C VAL A 454 23.55 -9.46 1.02
N LEU A 455 24.43 -8.96 1.90
CA LEU A 455 25.67 -9.65 2.24
C LEU A 455 25.40 -10.98 2.95
N GLU A 456 24.44 -10.99 3.87
CA GLU A 456 24.01 -12.18 4.60
C GLU A 456 23.31 -13.17 3.66
N GLY A 457 22.46 -12.68 2.76
CA GLY A 457 21.88 -13.48 1.69
C GLY A 457 22.94 -14.18 0.83
N ILE A 458 23.98 -13.44 0.40
CA ILE A 458 25.08 -14.01 -0.40
C ILE A 458 25.86 -15.07 0.40
N ARG A 459 26.14 -14.83 1.68
CA ARG A 459 26.84 -15.81 2.53
C ARG A 459 26.10 -17.15 2.58
N ILE A 460 24.77 -17.13 2.64
CA ILE A 460 23.95 -18.34 2.68
C ILE A 460 23.89 -19.00 1.31
N CYS A 461 23.66 -18.24 0.24
CA CYS A 461 23.68 -18.83 -1.10
C CYS A 461 25.05 -19.46 -1.43
N ARG A 462 26.14 -18.93 -0.85
CA ARG A 462 27.49 -19.50 -1.01
C ARG A 462 27.74 -20.72 -0.14
N ASN A 463 27.30 -20.71 1.12
CA ASN A 463 27.57 -21.79 2.08
C ASN A 463 26.55 -22.93 1.99
N GLY A 464 25.31 -22.63 1.65
CA GLY A 464 24.20 -23.57 1.52
C GLY A 464 24.12 -24.22 0.14
N PHE A 465 23.01 -24.92 -0.08
CA PHE A 465 22.76 -25.73 -1.26
C PHE A 465 21.43 -25.31 -1.91
N PRO A 466 21.41 -24.20 -2.66
CA PRO A 466 20.17 -23.58 -3.15
C PRO A 466 19.45 -24.43 -4.22
N ASN A 467 20.16 -25.36 -4.86
CA ASN A 467 19.61 -26.20 -5.90
C ASN A 467 19.24 -27.56 -5.31
N ARG A 468 18.01 -28.03 -5.53
CA ARG A 468 17.54 -29.33 -5.05
C ARG A 468 16.74 -30.06 -6.12
N ILE A 469 16.96 -31.37 -6.22
CA ILE A 469 16.31 -32.23 -7.21
C ILE A 469 15.94 -33.57 -6.56
N LEU A 470 14.77 -34.11 -6.91
CA LEU A 470 14.33 -35.42 -6.44
C LEU A 470 15.21 -36.52 -7.05
N PHE A 471 15.44 -37.60 -6.31
CA PHE A 471 16.29 -38.70 -6.81
C PHE A 471 15.82 -39.29 -8.15
N GLN A 472 14.49 -39.44 -8.32
CA GLN A 472 13.93 -39.98 -9.55
C GLN A 472 14.16 -39.03 -10.74
N GLU A 473 14.00 -37.73 -10.52
CA GLU A 473 14.21 -36.71 -11.55
C GLU A 473 15.69 -36.59 -11.92
N PHE A 474 16.59 -36.61 -10.93
CA PHE A 474 18.03 -36.61 -11.13
C PHE A 474 18.49 -37.81 -11.96
N ARG A 475 18.01 -39.01 -11.58
CA ARG A 475 18.30 -40.22 -12.33
C ARG A 475 17.79 -40.11 -13.77
N GLN A 476 16.50 -39.80 -13.95
CA GLN A 476 15.90 -39.72 -15.28
C GLN A 476 16.62 -38.73 -16.19
N ARG A 477 17.12 -37.62 -15.63
CA ARG A 477 17.77 -36.55 -16.39
C ARG A 477 19.24 -36.82 -16.70
N TYR A 478 20.00 -37.37 -15.75
CA TYR A 478 21.46 -37.47 -15.84
C TYR A 478 22.01 -38.90 -15.96
N GLU A 479 21.17 -39.96 -15.96
CA GLU A 479 21.62 -41.35 -16.14
C GLU A 479 22.36 -41.56 -17.47
N ILE A 480 22.07 -40.74 -18.48
CA ILE A 480 22.79 -40.73 -19.76
C ILE A 480 24.29 -40.40 -19.62
N LEU A 481 24.67 -39.63 -18.60
CA LEU A 481 26.08 -39.29 -18.32
C LEU A 481 26.83 -40.43 -17.62
N CYS A 482 26.10 -41.42 -17.07
CA CYS A 482 26.64 -42.50 -16.25
C CYS A 482 26.37 -43.89 -16.88
N PRO A 483 26.84 -44.17 -18.11
CA PRO A 483 26.51 -45.42 -18.79
C PRO A 483 27.06 -46.63 -18.02
N ASN A 484 26.23 -47.68 -17.90
CA ASN A 484 26.55 -48.95 -17.22
C ASN A 484 26.77 -48.89 -15.69
N VAL A 485 26.66 -47.72 -15.07
CA VAL A 485 26.78 -47.57 -13.60
C VAL A 485 25.59 -48.17 -12.87
N ILE A 486 24.39 -48.01 -13.44
CA ILE A 486 23.16 -48.54 -12.87
C ILE A 486 22.84 -49.90 -13.52
N PRO A 487 22.75 -50.99 -12.71
CA PRO A 487 22.37 -52.31 -13.21
C PRO A 487 20.99 -52.32 -13.85
N LYS A 488 20.81 -53.20 -14.84
CA LYS A 488 19.49 -53.45 -15.45
C LYS A 488 18.58 -54.13 -14.44
N GLY A 489 17.58 -53.41 -13.94
CA GLY A 489 16.63 -53.89 -12.93
C GLY A 489 16.12 -52.77 -12.02
N PHE A 490 15.36 -53.14 -10.99
CA PHE A 490 14.92 -52.19 -9.98
C PHE A 490 16.09 -51.83 -9.04
N MET A 491 16.25 -50.53 -8.78
CA MET A 491 17.18 -50.00 -7.78
C MET A 491 16.53 -48.81 -7.11
N ASP A 492 16.71 -48.71 -5.79
CA ASP A 492 16.26 -47.56 -5.02
C ASP A 492 16.84 -46.24 -5.57
N GLY A 493 16.00 -45.20 -5.61
CA GLY A 493 16.36 -43.92 -6.23
C GLY A 493 17.54 -43.24 -5.54
N LYS A 494 17.63 -43.33 -4.21
CA LYS A 494 18.72 -42.74 -3.44
C LYS A 494 20.04 -43.48 -3.70
N ALA A 495 20.00 -44.82 -3.67
CA ALA A 495 21.17 -45.64 -3.97
C ALA A 495 21.67 -45.46 -5.42
N ALA A 496 20.75 -45.35 -6.38
CA ALA A 496 21.07 -45.07 -7.78
C ALA A 496 21.74 -43.69 -7.92
N SER A 497 21.16 -42.66 -7.32
CA SER A 497 21.70 -41.30 -7.35
C SER A 497 23.10 -41.21 -6.70
N GLN A 498 23.32 -41.92 -5.60
CA GLN A 498 24.63 -42.02 -4.95
C GLN A 498 25.71 -42.62 -5.85
N LYS A 499 25.37 -43.68 -6.61
CA LYS A 499 26.31 -44.28 -7.56
C LYS A 499 26.60 -43.35 -8.73
N MET A 500 25.57 -42.70 -9.27
CA MET A 500 25.74 -41.72 -10.35
C MET A 500 26.66 -40.56 -9.93
N ILE A 501 26.46 -39.99 -8.75
CA ILE A 501 27.31 -38.90 -8.24
C ILE A 501 28.77 -39.34 -8.13
N LYS A 502 29.01 -40.57 -7.67
CA LYS A 502 30.37 -41.12 -7.58
C LYS A 502 31.03 -41.30 -8.94
N GLU A 503 30.29 -41.75 -9.95
CA GLU A 503 30.81 -41.87 -11.32
C GLU A 503 31.08 -40.49 -11.95
N LEU A 504 30.23 -39.50 -11.65
CA LEU A 504 30.41 -38.12 -12.12
C LEU A 504 31.61 -37.42 -11.44
N GLU A 505 32.31 -38.08 -10.52
CA GLU A 505 33.47 -37.56 -9.79
C GLU A 505 33.23 -36.17 -9.17
N LEU A 506 32.00 -35.91 -8.72
CA LEU A 506 31.66 -34.63 -8.08
C LEU A 506 32.32 -34.53 -6.70
N ASP A 507 32.97 -33.40 -6.43
CA ASP A 507 33.55 -33.09 -5.11
C ASP A 507 32.45 -33.15 -4.03
N GLU A 508 32.73 -33.86 -2.93
CA GLU A 508 31.80 -34.03 -1.80
C GLU A 508 31.38 -32.70 -1.16
N ASN A 509 32.12 -31.61 -1.35
CA ASN A 509 31.74 -30.28 -0.87
C ASN A 509 30.64 -29.62 -1.71
N LEU A 510 30.44 -30.07 -2.96
CA LEU A 510 29.52 -29.46 -3.92
C LEU A 510 28.08 -29.98 -3.78
N TYR A 511 27.87 -31.07 -3.03
CA TYR A 511 26.55 -31.66 -2.85
C TYR A 511 26.30 -32.18 -1.43
N ARG A 512 25.03 -32.37 -1.09
CA ARG A 512 24.58 -33.12 0.10
C ARG A 512 23.43 -34.04 -0.33
N ILE A 513 23.39 -35.24 0.23
CA ILE A 513 22.33 -36.23 -0.06
C ILE A 513 21.36 -36.23 1.12
N GLY A 514 20.12 -35.84 0.86
CA GLY A 514 19.05 -35.86 1.84
C GLY A 514 18.35 -37.22 1.96
N LEU A 515 17.13 -37.20 2.49
CA LEU A 515 16.26 -38.36 2.60
C LEU A 515 15.48 -38.63 1.31
N THR A 516 15.07 -37.57 0.60
CA THR A 516 14.24 -37.66 -0.61
C THR A 516 14.85 -36.95 -1.83
N LYS A 517 15.81 -36.06 -1.60
CA LYS A 517 16.40 -35.17 -2.62
C LYS A 517 17.92 -35.13 -2.53
N ILE A 518 18.54 -34.66 -3.61
CA ILE A 518 19.95 -34.26 -3.66
C ILE A 518 19.99 -32.73 -3.65
N PHE A 519 20.90 -32.19 -2.87
CA PHE A 519 21.17 -30.76 -2.72
C PHE A 519 22.51 -30.43 -3.37
N PHE A 520 22.56 -29.36 -4.14
CA PHE A 520 23.74 -28.93 -4.89
C PHE A 520 24.05 -27.46 -4.61
N ARG A 521 25.36 -27.13 -4.61
CA ARG A 521 25.80 -25.74 -4.62
C ARG A 521 25.42 -25.05 -5.94
N SER A 522 25.45 -23.72 -5.93
CA SER A 522 25.22 -22.93 -7.12
C SER A 522 26.23 -23.28 -8.23
N GLY A 523 25.78 -23.32 -9.47
CA GLY A 523 26.60 -23.63 -10.66
C GLY A 523 26.74 -25.12 -11.00
N VAL A 524 26.56 -26.05 -10.05
CA VAL A 524 26.77 -27.48 -10.30
C VAL A 524 25.76 -28.06 -11.30
N LEU A 525 24.46 -27.79 -11.10
CA LEU A 525 23.43 -28.26 -12.05
C LEU A 525 23.64 -27.69 -13.45
N GLY A 526 24.03 -26.41 -13.56
CA GLY A 526 24.31 -25.79 -14.86
C GLY A 526 25.59 -26.30 -15.53
N HIS A 527 26.44 -27.05 -14.83
CA HIS A 527 27.57 -27.76 -15.43
C HIS A 527 27.17 -29.17 -15.92
N LEU A 528 26.16 -29.78 -15.28
CA LEU A 528 25.61 -31.08 -15.66
C LEU A 528 24.60 -30.96 -16.82
N GLU A 529 23.93 -29.81 -16.93
CA GLU A 529 23.12 -29.38 -18.09
C GLU A 529 24.00 -28.98 -19.28
#